data_AF-A0A095B458-F1
#
_entry.id   AF-A0A095B458-F1
#
_cell.length_a   1.000
_cell.length_b   1.000
_cell.length_c   1.000
_cell.angle_alpha   90.00
_cell.angle_beta   90.00
_cell.angle_gamma   90.00
#
_symmetry.space_group_name_H-M   'P 1'
#
loop_
_entity.id
_entity.type
_entity.pdbx_description
1 polymer ?
#
loop_
_entity_poly.entity_id
_entity_poly.type
_entity_poly.pdbx_seq_one_letter_code
_entity_poly.pdbx_strand_id
1 'polypeptide(L)'
;MALRGGVEDCFQTISWPDFLKEWRPASLMTVLNQDARDMDMSPSILPPPSPPQNISELLGMVYVVEGASLGAQILVKQASQLGLSADFGARHLAMQSGSLNGWKTFLSLLEKAPQFDGDSAVEGARQLFCYALDAVRRTDEQAGISHG
;
A
#
# COMPACT_ATOMS: atom_id res chain seq x y z
N MET A 1 -1.66 -8.41 4.66
CA MET A 1 -0.62 -7.83 5.54
C MET A 1 0.75 -7.77 4.91
N ALA A 2 1.22 -8.89 4.33
CA ALA A 2 2.58 -9.04 3.84
C ALA A 2 3.07 -7.86 2.96
N LEU A 3 2.28 -7.45 1.95
CA LEU A 3 2.60 -6.30 1.09
C LEU A 3 2.71 -4.99 1.89
N ARG A 4 1.62 -4.58 2.54
CA ARG A 4 1.55 -3.26 3.18
C ARG A 4 2.53 -3.11 4.34
N GLY A 5 2.79 -4.19 5.09
CA GLY A 5 3.79 -4.21 6.15
C GLY A 5 5.18 -3.92 5.66
N GLY A 6 5.66 -4.65 4.64
CA GLY A 6 7.00 -4.41 4.10
C GLY A 6 7.16 -3.00 3.50
N VAL A 7 6.11 -2.46 2.87
CA VAL A 7 6.14 -1.07 2.36
C VAL A 7 6.20 -0.05 3.49
N GLU A 8 5.41 -0.21 4.56
CA GLU A 8 5.45 0.69 5.70
C GLU A 8 6.79 0.61 6.46
N ASP A 9 7.38 -0.58 6.57
CA ASP A 9 8.73 -0.77 7.12
C ASP A 9 9.78 -0.05 6.25
N CYS A 10 9.70 -0.16 4.93
CA CYS A 10 10.55 0.60 4.00
C CYS A 10 10.41 2.11 4.24
N PHE A 11 9.17 2.62 4.33
CA PHE A 11 8.89 4.05 4.53
C PHE A 11 9.39 4.62 5.86
N GLN A 12 9.53 3.78 6.89
CA GLN A 12 10.16 4.17 8.16
C GLN A 12 11.67 4.43 8.04
N THR A 13 12.33 3.84 7.04
CA THR A 13 13.78 4.00 6.82
C THR A 13 14.14 5.21 5.96
N ILE A 14 13.15 5.84 5.33
CA ILE A 14 13.36 6.90 4.34
C ILE A 14 13.41 8.27 5.01
N SER A 15 14.38 9.09 4.61
CA SER A 15 14.36 10.52 4.89
C SER A 15 13.38 11.22 3.96
N TRP A 16 12.21 11.56 4.48
CA TRP A 16 11.15 12.20 3.71
C TRP A 16 11.53 13.63 3.30
N PRO A 17 11.24 14.05 2.06
CA PRO A 17 11.56 15.39 1.59
C PRO A 17 10.69 16.45 2.26
N ASP A 18 11.23 17.65 2.42
CA ASP A 18 10.59 18.76 3.16
C ASP A 18 9.19 19.12 2.65
N PHE A 19 8.95 19.06 1.34
CA PHE A 19 7.64 19.39 0.75
C PHE A 19 6.56 18.36 1.13
N LEU A 20 6.93 17.17 1.60
CA LEU A 20 6.01 16.19 2.16
C LEU A 20 5.92 16.26 3.68
N LYS A 21 6.70 17.09 4.40
CA LYS A 21 6.88 16.98 5.87
C LYS A 21 5.58 16.90 6.70
N GLU A 22 4.52 17.61 6.30
CA GLU A 22 3.23 17.68 7.00
C GLU A 22 2.24 16.56 6.60
N TRP A 23 2.62 15.68 5.67
CA TRP A 23 1.75 14.65 5.13
C TRP A 23 2.48 13.32 4.94
N ARG A 24 1.83 12.22 5.31
CA ARG A 24 2.31 10.86 5.05
C ARG A 24 1.16 9.98 4.60
N PRO A 25 1.43 8.92 3.83
CA PRO A 25 0.46 7.85 3.61
C PRO A 25 -0.06 7.30 4.94
N ALA A 26 -1.35 6.97 4.99
CA ALA A 26 -1.94 6.38 6.18
C ALA A 26 -1.31 5.01 6.47
N SER A 27 -0.92 4.79 7.73
CA SER A 27 -0.53 3.47 8.21
C SER A 27 -1.76 2.60 8.37
N LEU A 28 -1.73 1.41 7.76
CA LEU A 28 -2.80 0.42 7.85
C LEU A 28 -2.44 -0.73 8.80
N MET A 29 -1.22 -0.76 9.35
CA MET A 29 -0.73 -1.93 10.09
C MET A 29 -1.56 -2.30 11.31
N THR A 30 -2.08 -1.32 12.05
CA THR A 30 -2.94 -1.60 13.20
C THR A 30 -4.24 -2.28 12.78
N VAL A 31 -4.94 -1.73 11.79
CA VAL A 31 -6.22 -2.28 11.32
C VAL A 31 -6.05 -3.61 10.59
N LEU A 32 -4.98 -3.76 9.83
CA LEU A 32 -4.63 -5.00 9.16
C LEU A 32 -4.31 -6.14 10.15
N ASN A 33 -3.62 -5.83 11.26
CA ASN A 33 -3.33 -6.82 12.30
C ASN A 33 -4.62 -7.27 12.97
N GLN A 34 -5.58 -6.36 13.15
CA GLN A 34 -6.88 -6.70 13.68
C GLN A 34 -7.68 -7.56 12.71
N ASP A 35 -7.70 -7.21 11.41
CA ASP A 35 -8.35 -8.03 10.38
C ASP A 35 -7.79 -9.46 10.35
N ALA A 36 -6.47 -9.63 10.50
CA ALA A 36 -5.85 -10.95 10.58
C ALA A 36 -6.31 -11.73 11.82
N ARG A 37 -6.43 -11.08 12.99
CA ARG A 37 -6.96 -11.72 14.20
C ARG A 37 -8.42 -12.13 14.05
N ASP A 38 -9.25 -11.28 13.45
CA ASP A 38 -10.66 -11.57 13.20
C ASP A 38 -10.83 -12.84 12.34
N MET A 39 -9.85 -13.13 11.47
CA MET A 39 -9.83 -14.29 10.58
C MET A 39 -8.98 -15.48 11.08
N ASP A 40 -8.45 -15.42 12.32
CA ASP A 40 -7.52 -16.41 12.88
C ASP A 40 -6.31 -16.70 11.95
N MET A 41 -5.86 -15.66 11.24
CA MET A 41 -4.74 -15.74 10.31
C MET A 41 -3.45 -15.26 10.97
N SER A 42 -2.38 -16.00 10.76
CA SER A 42 -1.01 -15.54 11.04
C SER A 42 -0.44 -14.89 9.77
N PRO A 43 -0.27 -13.55 9.73
CA PRO A 43 0.18 -12.88 8.53
C PRO A 43 1.63 -13.24 8.20
N SER A 44 1.88 -13.63 6.94
CA SER A 44 3.22 -13.85 6.41
C SER A 44 4.02 -12.55 6.42
N ILE A 45 5.26 -12.60 6.94
CA ILE A 45 6.19 -11.48 6.94
C ILE A 45 6.95 -11.49 5.61
N LEU A 46 6.91 -10.38 4.88
CA LEU A 46 7.76 -10.15 3.72
C LEU A 46 8.89 -9.18 4.08
N PRO A 47 10.11 -9.39 3.55
CA PRO A 47 11.13 -8.36 3.64
C PRO A 47 10.63 -7.08 2.96
N PRO A 48 11.05 -5.89 3.43
CA PRO A 48 10.68 -4.64 2.78
C PRO A 48 11.20 -4.61 1.32
N PRO A 49 10.51 -3.90 0.40
CA PRO A 49 11.07 -3.65 -0.93
C PRO A 49 12.37 -2.84 -0.82
N SER A 50 13.15 -2.84 -1.89
CA SER A 50 14.31 -1.96 -2.01
C SER A 50 13.91 -0.51 -1.74
N PRO A 51 14.68 0.24 -0.93
CA PRO A 51 14.39 1.64 -0.69
C PRO A 51 14.59 2.45 -1.98
N PRO A 52 13.80 3.53 -2.19
CA PRO A 52 13.94 4.38 -3.35
C PRO A 52 15.30 5.08 -3.34
N GLN A 53 15.94 5.16 -4.51
CA GLN A 53 17.27 5.77 -4.64
C GLN A 53 17.22 7.29 -4.73
N ASN A 54 16.06 7.85 -5.08
CA ASN A 54 15.85 9.29 -5.20
C ASN A 54 14.40 9.67 -4.87
N ILE A 55 14.13 10.99 -4.81
CA ILE A 55 12.81 11.54 -4.47
C ILE A 55 11.75 11.11 -5.49
N SER A 56 12.09 11.06 -6.78
CA SER A 56 11.15 10.67 -7.83
C SER A 56 10.71 9.22 -7.68
N GLU A 57 11.64 8.30 -7.41
CA GLU A 57 11.30 6.90 -7.10
C GLU A 57 10.39 6.79 -5.86
N LEU A 58 10.69 7.54 -4.80
CA LEU A 58 9.82 7.60 -3.61
C LEU A 58 8.40 8.06 -3.98
N LEU A 59 8.27 9.12 -4.78
CA LEU A 59 6.97 9.62 -5.23
C LEU A 59 6.22 8.58 -6.07
N GLY A 60 6.92 7.82 -6.91
CA GLY A 60 6.36 6.67 -7.63
C GLY A 60 5.82 5.57 -6.70
N MET A 61 6.57 5.21 -5.67
CA MET A 61 6.12 4.25 -4.66
C MET A 61 4.88 4.76 -3.90
N VAL A 62 4.89 6.03 -3.49
CA VAL A 62 3.74 6.65 -2.79
C VAL A 62 2.51 6.72 -3.70
N TYR A 63 2.69 7.00 -4.99
CA TYR A 63 1.61 6.98 -5.98
C TYR A 63 0.89 5.63 -6.01
N VAL A 64 1.62 4.52 -6.00
CA VAL A 64 1.04 3.17 -5.97
C VAL A 64 0.28 2.92 -4.66
N VAL A 65 0.87 3.34 -3.53
CA VAL A 65 0.28 3.22 -2.18
C VAL A 65 -1.04 3.97 -2.06
N GLU A 66 -1.08 5.23 -2.51
CA GLU A 66 -2.29 6.06 -2.44
C GLU A 66 -3.30 5.66 -3.52
N GLY A 67 -2.84 5.29 -4.71
CA GLY A 67 -3.69 4.79 -5.81
C GLY A 67 -4.44 3.51 -5.46
N ALA A 68 -3.89 2.68 -4.57
CA ALA A 68 -4.57 1.47 -4.07
C ALA A 68 -5.90 1.78 -3.33
N SER A 69 -6.12 3.02 -2.88
CA SER A 69 -7.42 3.46 -2.33
C SER A 69 -8.57 3.40 -3.33
N LEU A 70 -8.28 3.60 -4.62
CA LEU A 70 -9.29 3.50 -5.68
C LEU A 70 -9.74 2.04 -5.86
N GLY A 71 -8.80 1.10 -5.81
CA GLY A 71 -9.10 -0.33 -5.84
C GLY A 71 -9.88 -0.79 -4.60
N ALA A 72 -9.51 -0.26 -3.42
CA ALA A 72 -10.19 -0.60 -2.17
C ALA A 72 -11.70 -0.29 -2.20
N GLN A 73 -12.13 0.77 -2.89
CA GLN A 73 -13.56 1.10 -3.03
C GLN A 73 -14.35 -0.01 -3.76
N ILE A 74 -13.73 -0.68 -4.73
CA ILE A 74 -14.34 -1.82 -5.43
C ILE A 74 -14.36 -3.04 -4.49
N LEU A 75 -13.25 -3.28 -3.80
CA LEU A 75 -13.07 -4.44 -2.92
C LEU A 75 -13.99 -4.43 -1.69
N VAL A 76 -14.34 -3.26 -1.14
CA VAL A 76 -15.28 -3.17 0.00
C VAL A 76 -16.61 -3.87 -0.31
N LYS A 77 -17.14 -3.69 -1.54
CA LYS A 77 -18.39 -4.34 -1.94
C LYS A 77 -18.24 -5.86 -2.00
N GLN A 78 -17.13 -6.36 -2.53
CA GLN A 78 -16.86 -7.80 -2.62
C GLN A 78 -16.65 -8.42 -1.23
N ALA A 79 -15.90 -7.73 -0.35
CA ALA A 79 -15.69 -8.15 1.03
C ALA A 79 -17.01 -8.29 1.80
N SER A 80 -17.96 -7.35 1.59
CA SER A 80 -19.29 -7.44 2.22
C SER A 80 -20.09 -8.68 1.81
N GLN A 81 -19.92 -9.16 0.57
CA GLN A 81 -20.57 -10.39 0.08
C GLN A 81 -20.01 -11.64 0.76
N LEU A 82 -18.79 -11.55 1.31
CA LEU A 82 -18.14 -12.61 2.08
C LEU A 82 -18.41 -12.50 3.59
N GLY A 83 -19.26 -11.55 4.02
CA GLY A 83 -19.55 -11.29 5.43
C GLY A 83 -18.48 -10.45 6.16
N LEU A 84 -17.51 -9.89 5.44
CA LEU A 84 -16.47 -9.02 5.99
C LEU A 84 -16.94 -7.56 5.98
N SER A 85 -16.50 -6.78 6.96
CA SER A 85 -16.94 -5.39 7.13
C SER A 85 -15.88 -4.50 7.77
N ALA A 86 -16.19 -3.21 7.89
CA ALA A 86 -15.40 -2.26 8.65
C ALA A 86 -15.29 -2.62 10.15
N ASP A 87 -16.10 -3.57 10.63
CA ASP A 87 -16.11 -4.05 12.00
C ASP A 87 -15.62 -5.50 12.16
N PHE A 88 -15.27 -6.18 11.07
CA PHE A 88 -14.78 -7.55 11.12
C PHE A 88 -14.04 -7.93 9.83
N GLY A 89 -12.74 -8.20 9.91
CA GLY A 89 -11.93 -8.75 8.82
C GLY A 89 -11.71 -7.87 7.57
N ALA A 90 -12.29 -6.67 7.48
CA ALA A 90 -12.10 -5.72 6.37
C ALA A 90 -11.96 -4.25 6.81
N ARG A 91 -11.45 -4.01 8.02
CA ARG A 91 -11.16 -2.67 8.57
C ARG A 91 -10.19 -1.90 7.68
N HIS A 92 -9.17 -2.57 7.16
CA HIS A 92 -8.19 -1.94 6.26
C HIS A 92 -8.84 -1.45 4.96
N LEU A 93 -9.76 -2.22 4.36
CA LEU A 93 -10.48 -1.81 3.16
C LEU A 93 -11.36 -0.60 3.44
N ALA A 94 -12.04 -0.58 4.59
CA ALA A 94 -12.86 0.57 4.99
C ALA A 94 -12.02 1.84 5.18
N MET A 95 -10.89 1.73 5.89
CA MET A 95 -9.95 2.85 6.09
C MET A 95 -9.34 3.33 4.77
N GLN A 96 -8.89 2.40 3.92
CA GLN A 96 -8.21 2.71 2.68
C GLN A 96 -9.16 3.29 1.62
N SER A 97 -10.39 2.76 1.50
CA SER A 97 -11.41 3.29 0.59
C SER A 97 -11.90 4.69 0.98
N GLY A 98 -11.85 5.04 2.27
CA GLY A 98 -12.14 6.39 2.77
C GLY A 98 -11.07 7.44 2.44
N SER A 99 -9.89 7.04 1.94
CA SER A 99 -8.73 7.92 1.72
C SER A 99 -8.76 8.73 0.41
N LEU A 100 -9.94 9.00 -0.17
CA LEU A 100 -10.05 9.87 -1.36
C LEU A 100 -9.42 11.25 -1.16
N ASN A 101 -9.44 11.76 0.07
CA ASN A 101 -8.76 13.00 0.43
C ASN A 101 -7.24 12.85 0.44
N GLY A 102 -6.71 11.70 0.87
CA GLY A 102 -5.29 11.36 0.84
C GLY A 102 -4.75 11.37 -0.59
N TRP A 103 -5.45 10.69 -1.50
CA TRP A 103 -5.12 10.69 -2.93
C TRP A 103 -5.04 12.09 -3.53
N LYS A 104 -6.08 12.91 -3.32
CA LYS A 104 -6.11 14.30 -3.84
C LYS A 104 -5.01 15.17 -3.25
N THR A 105 -4.75 15.02 -1.95
CA THR A 105 -3.69 15.76 -1.25
C THR A 105 -2.33 15.36 -1.82
N PHE A 106 -2.08 14.07 -1.99
CA PHE A 106 -0.86 13.56 -2.60
C PHE A 106 -0.65 14.08 -4.01
N LEU A 107 -1.67 14.04 -4.89
CA LEU A 107 -1.54 14.58 -6.25
C LEU A 107 -1.17 16.07 -6.24
N SER A 108 -1.77 16.87 -5.36
CA SER A 108 -1.41 18.29 -5.23
C SER A 108 0.02 18.51 -4.74
N LEU A 109 0.55 17.61 -3.89
CA LEU A 109 1.94 17.64 -3.43
C LEU A 109 2.90 17.19 -4.55
N LEU A 110 2.52 16.17 -5.31
CA LEU A 110 3.27 15.64 -6.45
C LEU A 110 3.43 16.71 -7.54
N GLU A 111 2.38 17.44 -7.87
CA GLU A 111 2.42 18.56 -8.83
C GLU A 111 3.37 19.69 -8.43
N LYS A 112 3.65 19.82 -7.12
CA LYS A 112 4.52 20.85 -6.55
C LYS A 112 5.92 20.35 -6.24
N ALA A 113 6.25 19.10 -6.62
CA ALA A 113 7.55 18.53 -6.37
C ALA A 113 8.64 19.41 -7.04
N PRO A 114 9.64 19.91 -6.28
CA PRO A 114 10.61 20.87 -6.80
C PRO A 114 11.57 20.28 -7.83
N GLN A 115 11.78 18.96 -7.77
CA GLN A 115 12.56 18.19 -8.73
C GLN A 115 11.79 16.90 -9.00
N PHE A 116 11.50 16.62 -10.27
CA PHE A 116 10.76 15.44 -10.70
C PHE A 116 11.38 14.89 -11.98
N ASP A 117 11.73 13.61 -11.91
CA ASP A 117 12.17 12.81 -13.06
C ASP A 117 11.13 11.71 -13.29
N GLY A 118 10.45 11.78 -14.44
CA GLY A 118 9.35 10.87 -14.76
C GLY A 118 9.80 9.41 -14.84
N ASP A 119 10.98 9.17 -15.40
CA ASP A 119 11.50 7.81 -15.57
C ASP A 119 11.82 7.17 -14.20
N SER A 120 12.48 7.90 -13.31
CA SER A 120 12.71 7.45 -11.93
C SER A 120 11.39 7.22 -11.17
N ALA A 121 10.38 8.08 -11.34
CA ALA A 121 9.09 7.88 -10.71
C ALA A 121 8.37 6.62 -11.22
N VAL A 122 8.40 6.38 -12.52
CA VAL A 122 7.87 5.15 -13.13
C VAL A 122 8.61 3.93 -12.59
N GLU A 123 9.94 4.00 -12.45
CA GLU A 123 10.73 2.90 -11.92
C GLU A 123 10.39 2.58 -10.45
N GLY A 124 10.25 3.59 -9.60
CA GLY A 124 9.79 3.39 -8.21
C GLY A 124 8.39 2.78 -8.12
N ALA A 125 7.46 3.24 -8.97
CA ALA A 125 6.11 2.66 -9.05
C ALA A 125 6.15 1.20 -9.53
N ARG A 126 6.95 0.91 -10.57
CA ARG A 126 7.11 -0.44 -11.13
C ARG A 126 7.69 -1.41 -10.10
N GLN A 127 8.71 -0.99 -9.36
CA GLN A 127 9.29 -1.79 -8.28
C GLN A 127 8.23 -2.17 -7.23
N LEU A 128 7.38 -1.22 -6.84
CA LEU A 128 6.32 -1.50 -5.87
C LEU A 128 5.21 -2.40 -6.41
N PHE A 129 4.84 -2.25 -7.69
CA PHE A 129 3.91 -3.19 -8.34
C PHE A 129 4.49 -4.60 -8.43
N CYS A 130 5.76 -4.77 -8.79
CA CYS A 130 6.42 -6.08 -8.80
C CYS A 130 6.41 -6.70 -7.40
N TYR A 131 6.77 -5.92 -6.37
CA TYR A 131 6.72 -6.37 -4.98
C TYR A 131 5.31 -6.79 -4.54
N ALA A 132 4.27 -6.07 -4.96
CA ALA A 132 2.87 -6.45 -4.73
C ALA A 132 2.49 -7.77 -5.40
N LEU A 133 2.89 -7.98 -6.66
CA LEU A 133 2.62 -9.23 -7.38
C LEU A 133 3.32 -10.43 -6.73
N ASP A 134 4.57 -10.26 -6.28
CA ASP A 134 5.30 -11.32 -5.60
C ASP A 134 4.70 -11.65 -4.23
N ALA A 135 4.14 -10.66 -3.53
CA ALA A 135 3.41 -10.88 -2.29
C ALA A 135 2.13 -11.72 -2.50
N VAL A 136 1.39 -11.45 -3.58
CA VAL A 136 0.19 -12.23 -3.95
C VAL A 136 0.57 -13.66 -4.30
N ARG A 137 1.54 -13.85 -5.22
CA ARG A 137 2.00 -15.18 -5.64
C ARG A 137 2.41 -16.07 -4.47
N ARG A 138 3.18 -15.53 -3.52
CA ARG A 138 3.60 -16.28 -2.32
C ARG A 138 2.42 -16.67 -1.44
N THR A 139 1.41 -15.81 -1.35
CA THR A 139 0.19 -16.11 -0.59
C THR A 139 -0.60 -17.24 -1.27
N ASP A 140 -0.71 -17.20 -2.60
CA ASP A 140 -1.39 -18.24 -3.38
C ASP A 140 -0.64 -19.59 -3.27
N GLU A 141 0.69 -19.58 -3.38
CA GLU A 141 1.55 -20.75 -3.18
C GLU A 141 1.35 -21.37 -1.79
N GLN A 142 1.29 -20.54 -0.73
CA GLN A 142 1.03 -20.99 0.64
C GLN A 142 -0.39 -21.57 0.81
N ALA A 143 -1.36 -21.06 0.05
CA ALA A 143 -2.73 -21.55 0.05
C ALA A 143 -2.95 -22.76 -0.87
N GLY A 144 -1.94 -23.19 -1.63
CA GLY A 144 -2.05 -24.24 -2.65
C GLY A 144 -2.87 -23.83 -3.87
N ILE A 145 -3.09 -22.52 -4.08
CA ILE A 145 -3.81 -21.96 -5.22
C ILE A 145 -2.77 -21.73 -6.33
N SER A 146 -2.92 -22.43 -7.46
CA SER A 146 -2.06 -22.23 -8.63
C SER A 146 -2.78 -21.35 -9.66
N HIS A 147 -2.19 -20.20 -9.98
CA HIS A 147 -2.61 -19.40 -11.13
C HIS A 147 -1.87 -19.91 -12.36
N GLY A 148 -2.55 -20.77 -13.14
CA GLY A 148 -2.08 -21.26 -14.43
C GLY A 148 -2.09 -20.19 -15.53
#